data_AF-A0A8S3G7S2-F1
#
_entry.id   AF-A0A8S3G7S2-F1
#
_cell.length_a   1.000
_cell.length_b   1.000
_cell.length_c   1.000
_cell.angle_alpha   90.00
_cell.angle_beta   90.00
_cell.angle_gamma   90.00
#
_symmetry.space_group_name_H-M   'P 1'
#
loop_
_entity.id
_entity.type
_entity.pdbx_description
1 polymer ?
#
loop_
_entity_poly.entity_id
_entity_poly.type
_entity_poly.pdbx_seq_one_letter_code
_entity_poly.pdbx_strand_id
1 'polypeptide(L)'
;MIRPIRPITLNYGMTMTGWFDAFGLDRSAKEDEQGILESSKYVNDLIQDEVNNGIPSQRVMIGGFSQGGATALHAALTTTHSLAG
;
A
#
# COMPACT_ATOMS: atom_id res chain seq x y z
N MET A 1 12.47 -3.23 -5.08
CA MET A 1 11.14 -3.53 -4.50
C MET A 1 11.31 -3.75 -3.00
N ILE A 2 11.35 -2.67 -2.21
CA ILE A 2 11.65 -2.73 -0.77
C ILE A 2 10.41 -2.18 -0.06
N ARG A 3 9.69 -3.04 0.66
CA ARG A 3 8.58 -2.62 1.52
C ARG A 3 9.16 -2.09 2.83
N PRO A 4 8.48 -1.17 3.53
CA PRO A 4 8.97 -0.65 4.79
C PRO A 4 9.20 -1.77 5.81
N ILE A 5 10.31 -1.69 6.54
CA ILE A 5 10.56 -2.51 7.73
C ILE A 5 9.94 -1.76 8.90
N ARG A 6 8.95 -2.37 9.57
CA ARG A 6 8.22 -1.75 10.69
C ARG A 6 7.83 -2.81 11.73
N PRO A 7 7.64 -2.43 13.00
CA PRO A 7 7.07 -3.34 13.99
C PRO A 7 5.63 -3.71 13.61
N ILE A 8 5.26 -4.97 13.80
CA ILE A 8 3.89 -5.47 13.59
C ILE A 8 3.30 -5.93 14.93
N THR A 9 2.31 -5.21 15.44
CA THR A 9 1.67 -5.43 16.74
C THR A 9 1.04 -6.82 16.84
N LEU A 10 0.37 -7.30 15.78
CA LEU A 10 -0.20 -8.65 15.68
C LEU A 10 0.86 -9.75 15.91
N ASN A 11 2.11 -9.47 15.54
CA ASN A 11 3.25 -10.37 15.69
C ASN A 11 4.10 -10.00 16.91
N TYR A 12 3.47 -9.62 18.02
CA TYR A 12 4.14 -9.24 19.27
C TYR A 12 5.15 -8.09 19.11
N GLY A 13 4.90 -7.17 18.16
CA GLY A 13 5.79 -6.04 17.88
C GLY A 13 7.09 -6.42 17.16
N MET A 14 7.19 -7.64 16.62
CA MET A 14 8.35 -8.06 15.85
C MET A 14 8.55 -7.15 14.63
N THR A 15 9.78 -6.67 14.44
CA THR A 15 10.17 -5.87 13.29
C THR A 15 10.33 -6.76 12.07
N MET A 16 9.48 -6.53 11.07
CA MET A 16 9.49 -7.28 9.81
C MET A 16 9.00 -6.40 8.65
N THR A 17 9.02 -6.93 7.43
CA THR A 17 8.48 -6.20 6.29
C THR A 17 6.96 -6.11 6.37
N GLY A 18 6.43 -4.89 6.38
CA GLY A 18 4.99 -4.64 6.42
C GLY A 18 4.63 -3.28 5.84
N TRP A 19 3.46 -3.21 5.21
CA TRP A 19 2.94 -1.97 4.63
C TRP A 19 2.37 -1.04 5.70
N PHE A 20 1.73 -1.59 6.73
CA PHE A 20 1.19 -0.83 7.86
C PHE A 20 1.18 -1.72 9.09
N ASP A 21 0.96 -1.16 10.27
CA ASP A 21 0.80 -1.97 11.47
C ASP A 21 -0.53 -2.73 11.44
N ALA A 22 -0.53 -3.98 11.90
CA ALA A 22 -1.72 -4.81 11.98
C ALA A 22 -2.00 -5.13 13.45
N PHE A 23 -3.23 -4.90 13.91
CA PHE A 23 -3.63 -5.17 15.29
C PHE A 23 -4.48 -6.45 15.42
N GLY A 24 -5.06 -6.92 14.32
CA GLY A 24 -5.94 -8.09 14.23
C GLY A 24 -6.21 -8.46 12.77
N LEU A 25 -6.92 -9.56 12.54
CA LEU A 25 -7.28 -10.05 11.21
C LEU A 25 -8.80 -10.06 10.96
N ASP A 26 -9.59 -9.75 11.98
CA ASP A 26 -11.03 -9.62 11.87
C ASP A 26 -11.44 -8.18 11.54
N ARG A 27 -12.70 -8.00 11.10
CA ARG A 27 -13.22 -6.71 10.65
C ARG A 27 -13.42 -5.68 11.78
N SER A 28 -13.38 -6.10 13.04
CA SER A 28 -13.52 -5.20 14.20
C SER A 28 -12.17 -4.76 14.76
N ALA A 29 -11.06 -5.31 14.25
CA ALA A 29 -9.73 -4.88 14.60
C ALA A 29 -9.53 -3.40 14.25
N LYS A 30 -8.80 -2.70 15.12
CA LYS A 30 -8.33 -1.35 14.84
C LYS A 30 -7.46 -1.36 13.57
N GLU A 31 -7.57 -0.33 12.75
CA GLU A 31 -6.71 -0.12 11.58
C GLU A 31 -5.64 0.94 11.87
N ASP A 32 -4.45 0.75 11.28
CA ASP A 32 -3.37 1.74 11.26
C ASP A 32 -3.58 2.72 10.09
N GLU A 33 -4.53 3.64 10.24
CA GLU A 33 -4.89 4.61 9.20
C GLU A 33 -3.67 5.39 8.69
N GLN A 34 -2.81 5.86 9.60
CA GLN A 34 -1.60 6.60 9.22
C GLN A 34 -0.65 5.73 8.39
N GLY A 35 -0.37 4.51 8.81
CA GLY A 35 0.49 3.60 8.05
C GLY A 35 -0.10 3.22 6.69
N ILE A 36 -1.42 3.07 6.60
CA ILE A 36 -2.13 2.83 5.33
C ILE A 36 -1.97 4.01 4.39
N LEU A 37 -2.12 5.25 4.90
CA LEU A 37 -1.93 6.47 4.11
C LEU A 37 -0.48 6.63 3.65
N GLU A 38 0.50 6.38 4.52
CA GLU A 38 1.93 6.40 4.17
C GLU A 38 2.26 5.40 3.06
N SER A 39 1.79 4.15 3.19
CA SER A 39 2.01 3.13 2.16
C SER A 39 1.29 3.43 0.86
N SER A 40 0.08 3.99 0.94
CA SER A 40 -0.66 4.43 -0.25
C SER A 40 0.03 5.58 -0.96
N LYS A 41 0.58 6.53 -0.20
CA LYS A 41 1.41 7.61 -0.75
C LYS A 41 2.63 7.05 -1.45
N TYR A 42 3.34 6.10 -0.83
CA TYR A 42 4.49 5.47 -1.43
C TYR A 42 4.15 4.79 -2.77
N VAL A 43 3.03 4.07 -2.85
CA VAL A 43 2.56 3.49 -4.12
C VAL A 43 2.22 4.57 -5.15
N ASN A 44 1.59 5.66 -4.74
CA ASN A 44 1.29 6.80 -5.63
C ASN A 44 2.55 7.48 -6.16
N ASP A 45 3.58 7.63 -5.33
CA ASP A 45 4.87 8.19 -5.75
C ASP A 45 5.51 7.29 -6.82
N LEU A 46 5.45 5.96 -6.66
CA LEU A 46 5.91 5.01 -7.69
C LEU A 46 5.10 5.12 -8.99
N ILE A 47 3.77 5.23 -8.92
CA ILE A 47 2.93 5.46 -10.10
C ILE A 47 3.36 6.74 -10.81
N GLN A 48 3.55 7.82 -10.05
CA GLN A 48 3.97 9.11 -10.60
C GLN A 48 5.34 9.04 -11.27
N ASP A 49 6.28 8.29 -10.70
CA ASP A 49 7.60 8.07 -11.30
C ASP A 49 7.52 7.34 -12.64
N GLU A 50 6.69 6.29 -12.75
CA GLU A 50 6.46 5.60 -14.02
C GLU A 50 5.81 6.52 -15.06
N VAL A 51 4.86 7.36 -14.64
CA VAL A 51 4.24 8.38 -15.49
C VAL A 51 5.25 9.42 -15.96
N ASN A 52 6.13 9.89 -15.07
CA ASN A 52 7.20 10.83 -15.39
C ASN A 52 8.21 10.21 -16.39
N ASN A 53 8.40 8.89 -16.34
CA ASN A 53 9.22 8.14 -17.28
C ASN A 53 8.51 7.85 -18.62
N GLY A 54 7.31 8.40 -18.83
CA GLY A 54 6.58 8.35 -20.10
C GLY A 54 5.63 7.17 -20.24
N ILE A 55 5.38 6.39 -19.18
CA ILE A 55 4.35 5.34 -19.18
C ILE A 55 2.99 5.97 -18.88
N PRO A 56 2.02 5.98 -19.81
CA PRO A 56 0.69 6.50 -19.50
C PRO A 56 0.06 5.75 -18.33
N SER A 57 -0.57 6.47 -17.40
CA SER A 57 -1.17 5.86 -16.20
C SER A 57 -2.22 4.79 -16.53
N GLN A 58 -2.91 4.90 -17.66
CA GLN A 58 -3.85 3.90 -18.18
C GLN A 58 -3.18 2.58 -18.62
N ARG A 59 -1.86 2.49 -18.55
CA ARG A 59 -1.09 1.25 -18.74
C ARG A 59 -0.45 0.74 -17.45
N VAL A 60 -0.66 1.42 -16.33
CA VAL A 60 -0.18 1.03 -15.02
C VAL A 60 -1.27 0.23 -14.31
N MET A 61 -0.96 -1.01 -13.95
CA MET A 61 -1.80 -1.84 -13.08
C MET A 61 -1.11 -2.00 -11.73
N ILE A 62 -1.88 -1.92 -10.65
CA ILE A 62 -1.39 -2.22 -9.30
C ILE A 62 -2.17 -3.40 -8.71
N GLY A 63 -1.46 -4.23 -7.97
CA GLY A 63 -2.02 -5.42 -7.35
C GLY A 63 -1.14 -5.93 -6.22
N GLY A 64 -1.69 -6.84 -5.42
CA GLY A 64 -0.97 -7.41 -4.30
C GLY A 64 -1.73 -8.54 -3.62
N PHE A 65 -1.07 -9.20 -2.68
CA PHE A 65 -1.62 -10.29 -1.87
C PHE A 65 -1.68 -9.88 -0.39
N SER A 66 -2.73 -10.31 0.32
CA SER A 66 -2.93 -10.02 1.75
C SER A 66 -2.80 -8.52 2.05
N GLN A 67 -1.92 -8.10 2.95
CA GLN A 67 -1.67 -6.68 3.25
C GLN A 67 -1.24 -5.86 2.03
N GLY A 68 -0.50 -6.47 1.10
CA GLY A 68 -0.15 -5.82 -0.17
C GLY A 68 -1.37 -5.63 -1.08
N GLY A 69 -2.34 -6.52 -1.03
CA GLY A 69 -3.62 -6.38 -1.74
C GLY A 69 -4.46 -5.24 -1.15
N ALA A 70 -4.54 -5.16 0.18
CA ALA A 70 -5.19 -4.04 0.85
C ALA A 70 -4.55 -2.68 0.50
N THR A 71 -3.21 -2.62 0.51
CA THR A 71 -2.45 -1.42 0.12
C THR A 71 -2.70 -1.05 -1.35
N ALA A 72 -2.65 -2.03 -2.27
CA ALA A 72 -2.90 -1.81 -3.69
C ALA A 72 -4.34 -1.31 -3.93
N LEU A 73 -5.33 -1.89 -3.26
CA LEU A 73 -6.73 -1.48 -3.37
C LEU A 73 -6.94 -0.05 -2.88
N HIS A 74 -6.42 0.28 -1.69
CA HIS A 74 -6.53 1.63 -1.15
C HIS A 74 -5.85 2.65 -2.08
N ALA A 75 -4.61 2.39 -2.50
CA ALA A 75 -3.90 3.27 -3.43
C ALA A 75 -4.62 3.44 -4.78
N ALA A 76 -5.22 2.38 -5.33
CA ALA A 76 -5.98 2.43 -6.59
C ALA A 76 -7.23 3.29 -6.48
N LEU A 77 -7.91 3.26 -5.33
CA LEU A 77 -9.15 3.99 -5.12
C LEU A 77 -8.92 5.45 -4.72
N THR A 78 -7.74 5.80 -4.21
CA THR A 78 -7.43 7.16 -3.75
C THR A 78 -6.42 7.91 -4.62
N THR A 79 -5.90 7.29 -5.68
CA THR A 79 -4.99 7.97 -6.62
C THR A 79 -5.72 9.01 -7.47
N THR A 80 -4.99 10.04 -7.91
CA THR A 80 -5.49 11.02 -8.88
C THR A 80 -5.33 10.56 -10.33
N HIS A 81 -4.61 9.47 -10.55
CA HIS A 81 -4.37 8.90 -11.88
C HIS A 81 -5.47 7.91 -12.26
N SER A 82 -5.98 8.01 -13.50
CA SER A 82 -6.80 6.92 -14.06
C SER A 82 -5.88 5.76 -14.42
N LEU A 83 -5.86 4.74 -13.58
CA LEU A 83 -5.05 3.52 -13.80
C LEU A 83 -5.69 2.61 -14.85
N ALA A 84 -4.97 1.56 -15.22
CA ALA A 84 -5.54 0.48 -16.02
C ALA A 84 -6.45 -0.41 -15.15
N GLY A 85 -7.67 -0.66 -15.63
CA GLY A 85 -8.66 -1.52 -14.96
C GLY A 85 -9.96 -0.80 -14.64
#